data_AF-A0A966QQG9-F1
#
_entry.id   AF-A0A966QQG9-F1
#
_cell.length_a   1.000
_cell.length_b   1.000
_cell.length_c   1.000
_cell.angle_alpha   90.00
_cell.angle_beta   90.00
_cell.angle_gamma   90.00
#
_symmetry.space_group_name_H-M   'P 1'
#
loop_
_entity.id
_entity.type
_entity.pdbx_description
1 polymer ?
#
loop_
_entity_poly.entity_id
_entity_poly.type
_entity_poly.pdbx_seq_one_letter_code
_entity_poly.pdbx_strand_id
1 'polypeptide(L)'
;VPTIYAALNARVLSSMRKERIAAEPVLPGPTSSPALDLGTPADAMAPLMDACVLACIASYAQGMALMQEASKLHSYNLDMSAIGQIWKGGCIIRARLLQRIQNAYTANAELANLLVDPWFAEQVNRRLSGLRQVVAAAALAGIPVPCLSSSLDYIDSYRSSRLPQNLVQAMRDCFGAHTYERLDQPGSFHTEWM
;
A
#
# COMPACT_ATOMS: atom_id res chain seq x y z
N VAL A 1 -0.38 -6.99 -3.66
CA VAL A 1 0.78 -6.07 -3.77
C VAL A 1 0.41 -4.76 -4.49
N PRO A 2 -0.50 -3.96 -3.91
CA PRO A 2 -1.16 -2.85 -4.62
C PRO A 2 -0.21 -1.69 -5.00
N THR A 3 0.87 -1.41 -4.25
CA THR A 3 1.79 -0.31 -4.58
C THR A 3 2.62 -0.63 -5.83
N ILE A 4 3.14 -1.85 -5.95
CA ILE A 4 3.89 -2.31 -7.13
C ILE A 4 2.96 -2.36 -8.36
N TYR A 5 1.73 -2.82 -8.18
CA TYR A 5 0.73 -2.85 -9.25
C TYR A 5 0.36 -1.43 -9.73
N ALA A 6 0.20 -0.47 -8.82
CA ALA A 6 -0.02 0.93 -9.17
C ALA A 6 1.14 1.51 -10.01
N ALA A 7 2.39 1.14 -9.71
CA ALA A 7 3.55 1.54 -10.50
C ALA A 7 3.52 0.95 -11.92
N LEU A 8 3.05 -0.29 -12.09
CA LEU A 8 2.86 -0.90 -13.41
C LEU A 8 1.78 -0.15 -14.21
N ASN A 9 0.64 0.13 -13.60
CA ASN A 9 -0.45 0.89 -14.23
C ASN A 9 0.01 2.27 -14.69
N ALA A 10 0.82 2.96 -13.89
CA ALA A 10 1.39 4.25 -14.26
C ALA A 10 2.26 4.16 -15.54
N ARG A 11 3.02 3.06 -15.73
CA ARG A 11 3.79 2.82 -16.97
C ARG A 11 2.89 2.54 -18.16
N VAL A 12 1.84 1.75 -17.97
CA VAL A 12 0.88 1.46 -19.04
C VAL A 12 0.19 2.75 -19.50
N LEU A 13 -0.34 3.54 -18.56
CA LEU A 13 -0.99 4.81 -18.85
C LEU A 13 -0.06 5.85 -19.47
N SER A 14 1.22 5.87 -19.09
CA SER A 14 2.17 6.81 -19.68
C SER A 14 2.39 6.54 -21.17
N SER A 15 2.35 5.26 -21.59
CA SER A 15 2.51 4.84 -22.98
C SER A 15 1.34 5.26 -23.89
N MET A 16 0.14 5.47 -23.32
CA MET A 16 -1.06 5.95 -24.01
C MET A 16 -1.02 7.48 -24.27
N ARG A 17 0.14 8.01 -24.67
CA ARG A 17 0.37 9.46 -24.79
C ARG A 17 -0.61 10.16 -25.73
N LYS A 18 -0.88 9.58 -26.90
CA LYS A 18 -1.78 10.16 -27.91
C LYS A 18 -3.21 10.31 -27.36
N GLU A 19 -3.71 9.27 -26.70
CA GLU A 19 -5.03 9.28 -26.08
C GLU A 19 -5.12 10.31 -24.95
N ARG A 20 -4.08 10.40 -24.10
CA ARG A 20 -4.05 11.39 -23.01
C ARG A 20 -4.05 12.83 -23.51
N ILE A 21 -3.30 13.14 -24.58
CA ILE A 21 -3.30 14.48 -25.21
C ILE A 21 -4.69 14.80 -25.76
N ALA A 22 -5.38 13.82 -26.36
CA ALA A 22 -6.73 14.01 -26.87
C ALA A 22 -7.78 14.15 -25.75
N ALA A 23 -7.57 13.50 -24.60
CA ALA A 23 -8.48 13.53 -23.46
C ALA A 23 -8.40 14.83 -22.65
N GLU A 24 -7.20 15.42 -22.50
CA GLU A 24 -6.95 16.62 -21.69
C GLU A 24 -7.93 17.79 -21.95
N PRO A 25 -8.22 18.20 -23.21
CA PRO A 25 -9.19 19.28 -23.46
C PRO A 25 -10.66 18.89 -23.21
N VAL A 26 -11.00 17.58 -23.16
CA VAL A 26 -12.37 17.08 -22.97
C VAL A 26 -12.68 16.79 -21.50
N LEU A 27 -11.65 16.48 -20.70
CA LEU A 27 -11.73 16.17 -19.28
C LEU A 27 -10.93 17.22 -18.49
N PRO A 28 -11.48 18.43 -18.28
CA PRO A 28 -10.76 19.50 -17.59
C PRO A 28 -10.47 19.14 -16.13
N GLY A 29 -9.26 19.47 -15.68
CA GLY A 29 -8.87 19.35 -14.28
C GLY A 29 -9.45 20.48 -13.39
N PRO A 30 -9.14 20.46 -12.09
CA PRO A 30 -9.57 21.51 -11.16
C PRO A 30 -9.04 22.89 -11.56
N THR A 31 -9.90 23.92 -11.48
CA THR A 31 -9.54 25.32 -11.80
C THR A 31 -8.85 26.04 -10.64
N SER A 32 -8.93 25.48 -9.43
CA SER A 32 -8.28 25.99 -8.22
C SER A 32 -7.99 24.82 -7.29
N SER A 33 -6.87 24.88 -6.58
CA SER A 33 -6.53 23.92 -5.53
C SER A 33 -6.51 24.64 -4.18
N PRO A 34 -7.06 24.05 -3.11
CA PRO A 34 -6.88 24.60 -1.78
C PRO A 34 -5.39 24.61 -1.43
N ALA A 35 -4.92 25.70 -0.82
CA ALA A 35 -3.57 25.80 -0.32
C ALA A 35 -3.43 24.87 0.89
N LEU A 36 -2.84 23.70 0.68
CA LEU A 36 -2.42 22.80 1.74
C LEU A 36 -0.93 23.01 1.98
N ASP A 37 -0.57 23.18 3.25
CA ASP A 37 0.83 23.29 3.66
C ASP A 37 1.51 21.92 3.52
N LEU A 38 2.34 21.79 2.48
CA LEU A 38 3.15 20.60 2.22
C LEU A 38 4.61 20.81 2.67
N GLY A 39 4.83 21.76 3.56
CA GLY A 39 6.14 22.19 4.01
C GLY A 39 6.87 23.06 2.99
N THR A 40 8.11 23.35 3.32
CA THR A 40 8.99 24.24 2.57
C THR A 40 10.32 23.55 2.29
N PRO A 41 11.11 24.00 1.30
CA PRO A 41 12.47 23.49 1.11
C PRO A 41 13.33 23.57 2.39
N ALA A 42 13.06 24.51 3.30
CA ALA A 42 13.79 24.66 4.56
C ALA A 42 13.52 23.51 5.56
N ASP A 43 12.33 22.91 5.53
CA ASP A 43 11.99 21.70 6.31
C ASP A 43 12.09 20.41 5.47
N ALA A 44 12.69 20.50 4.28
CA ALA A 44 12.79 19.44 3.29
C ALA A 44 11.44 18.92 2.77
N MET A 45 10.41 19.78 2.77
CA MET A 45 9.03 19.43 2.40
C MET A 45 8.55 18.23 3.21
N ALA A 46 8.55 18.37 4.54
CA ALA A 46 8.42 17.24 5.46
C ALA A 46 7.24 16.29 5.16
N PRO A 47 6.01 16.74 4.84
CA PRO A 47 4.92 15.86 4.41
C PRO A 47 5.22 15.03 3.16
N LEU A 48 5.90 15.61 2.16
CA LEU A 48 6.31 14.90 0.94
C LEU A 48 7.39 13.85 1.22
N MET A 49 8.35 14.18 2.10
CA MET A 49 9.34 13.21 2.56
C MET A 49 8.67 12.03 3.27
N ASP A 50 7.74 12.30 4.19
CA ASP A 50 7.00 11.28 4.92
C ASP A 50 6.18 10.39 4.00
N ALA A 51 5.48 10.97 3.02
CA ALA A 51 4.72 10.24 2.01
C ALA A 51 5.61 9.30 1.18
N CYS A 52 6.75 9.79 0.69
CA CYS A 52 7.69 9.01 -0.10
C CYS A 52 8.29 7.85 0.69
N VAL A 53 8.74 8.11 1.92
CA VAL A 53 9.30 7.09 2.81
C VAL A 53 8.26 6.01 3.12
N LEU A 54 7.01 6.39 3.41
CA LEU A 54 5.97 5.40 3.71
C LEU A 54 5.55 4.59 2.51
N ALA A 55 5.43 5.18 1.33
CA ALA A 55 5.13 4.41 0.13
C ALA A 55 6.24 3.38 -0.16
N CYS A 56 7.50 3.74 0.09
CA CYS A 56 8.62 2.81 0.00
C CYS A 56 8.51 1.68 1.02
N ILE A 57 8.29 1.99 2.30
CA ILE A 57 8.09 0.99 3.36
C ILE A 57 6.92 0.05 3.04
N ALA A 58 5.78 0.59 2.64
CA ALA A 58 4.59 -0.18 2.26
C ALA A 58 4.89 -1.12 1.08
N SER A 59 5.59 -0.63 0.05
CA SER A 59 6.00 -1.44 -1.10
C SER A 59 6.92 -2.60 -0.69
N TYR A 60 7.89 -2.37 0.18
CA TYR A 60 8.75 -3.44 0.72
C TYR A 60 7.95 -4.42 1.57
N ALA A 61 7.08 -3.94 2.47
CA ALA A 61 6.23 -4.81 3.29
C ALA A 61 5.37 -5.74 2.44
N GLN A 62 4.75 -5.22 1.39
CA GLN A 62 3.98 -5.99 0.42
C GLN A 62 4.83 -7.01 -0.34
N GLY A 63 6.03 -6.62 -0.78
CA GLY A 63 6.94 -7.51 -1.51
C GLY A 63 7.50 -8.64 -0.64
N MET A 64 7.89 -8.34 0.59
CA MET A 64 8.37 -9.35 1.54
C MET A 64 7.25 -10.33 1.91
N ALA A 65 6.03 -9.85 2.18
CA ALA A 65 4.87 -10.71 2.43
C ALA A 65 4.57 -11.63 1.24
N LEU A 66 4.64 -11.11 0.01
CA LEU A 66 4.48 -11.93 -1.20
C LEU A 66 5.53 -13.04 -1.29
N MET A 67 6.80 -12.74 -0.98
CA MET A 67 7.86 -13.75 -0.97
C MET A 67 7.66 -14.80 0.13
N GLN A 68 7.15 -14.41 1.30
CA GLN A 68 6.81 -15.36 2.37
C GLN A 68 5.69 -16.31 1.94
N GLU A 69 4.62 -15.80 1.32
CA GLU A 69 3.55 -16.65 0.78
C GLU A 69 4.05 -17.58 -0.33
N ALA A 70 4.90 -17.08 -1.24
CA ALA A 70 5.54 -17.92 -2.25
C ALA A 70 6.43 -19.01 -1.62
N SER A 71 7.19 -18.67 -0.57
CA SER A 71 8.01 -19.63 0.15
C SER A 71 7.20 -20.74 0.79
N LYS A 72 6.02 -20.42 1.36
CA LYS A 72 5.09 -21.41 1.92
C LYS A 72 4.50 -22.30 0.83
N LEU A 73 4.02 -21.69 -0.26
CA LEU A 73 3.38 -22.39 -1.37
C LEU A 73 4.34 -23.37 -2.07
N HIS A 74 5.61 -22.97 -2.22
CA HIS A 74 6.61 -23.74 -2.97
C HIS A 74 7.64 -24.45 -2.08
N SER A 75 7.49 -24.40 -0.76
CA SER A 75 8.41 -25.00 0.22
C SER A 75 9.88 -24.59 0.02
N TYR A 76 10.12 -23.33 -0.37
CA TYR A 76 11.49 -22.84 -0.62
C TYR A 76 12.29 -22.60 0.64
N ASN A 77 11.63 -22.44 1.79
CA ASN A 77 12.27 -22.09 3.06
C ASN A 77 13.18 -20.86 2.92
N LEU A 78 12.65 -19.78 2.33
CA LEU A 78 13.41 -18.56 2.06
C LEU A 78 13.91 -17.93 3.37
N ASP A 79 15.20 -17.62 3.41
CA ASP A 79 15.79 -16.80 4.46
C ASP A 79 15.59 -15.31 4.14
N MET A 80 14.56 -14.73 4.75
CA MET A 80 14.18 -13.32 4.53
C MET A 80 15.25 -12.35 5.03
N SER A 81 16.03 -12.72 6.05
CA SER A 81 17.14 -11.90 6.55
C SER A 81 18.29 -11.89 5.54
N ALA A 82 18.68 -13.06 5.03
CA ALA A 82 19.70 -13.18 4.00
C ALA A 82 19.30 -12.44 2.71
N ILE A 83 18.04 -12.51 2.29
CA ILE A 83 17.52 -11.72 1.16
C ILE A 83 17.71 -10.22 1.41
N GLY A 84 17.33 -9.72 2.59
CA GLY A 84 17.55 -8.33 2.98
C GLY A 84 19.03 -7.94 2.95
N GLN A 85 19.93 -8.84 3.35
CA GLN A 85 21.38 -8.63 3.35
C GLN A 85 21.96 -8.50 1.94
N ILE A 86 21.65 -9.44 1.04
CA ILE A 86 22.25 -9.46 -0.30
C ILE A 86 21.80 -8.27 -1.15
N TRP A 87 20.61 -7.72 -0.90
CA TRP A 87 20.14 -6.53 -1.61
C TRP A 87 20.84 -5.23 -1.18
N LYS A 88 21.58 -5.22 -0.07
CA LYS A 88 22.30 -4.01 0.40
C LYS A 88 23.36 -3.51 -0.59
N GLY A 89 23.88 -4.38 -1.47
CA GLY A 89 24.91 -4.06 -2.44
C GLY A 89 24.62 -4.63 -3.83
N GLY A 90 25.25 -4.08 -4.86
CA GLY A 90 25.20 -4.59 -6.24
C GLY A 90 23.89 -4.35 -7.01
N CYS A 91 22.73 -4.38 -6.35
CA CYS A 91 21.44 -4.22 -7.00
C CYS A 91 20.98 -2.74 -7.13
N ILE A 92 19.97 -2.51 -7.97
CA ILE A 92 19.38 -1.19 -8.23
C ILE A 92 18.67 -0.62 -6.99
N ILE A 93 18.03 -1.48 -6.19
CA ILE A 93 17.21 -1.06 -5.05
C ILE A 93 18.00 -0.82 -3.76
N ARG A 94 19.34 -0.88 -3.82
CA ARG A 94 20.23 -0.72 -2.67
C ARG A 94 19.93 0.56 -1.88
N ALA A 95 19.70 0.42 -0.58
CA ALA A 95 19.36 1.54 0.31
C ALA A 95 19.67 1.20 1.77
N ARG A 96 19.79 2.25 2.62
CA ARG A 96 19.91 2.08 4.09
C ARG A 96 18.72 1.33 4.70
N LEU A 97 17.54 1.41 4.08
CA LEU A 97 16.33 0.70 4.51
C LEU A 97 16.51 -0.82 4.54
N LEU A 98 17.32 -1.38 3.64
CA LEU A 98 17.53 -2.83 3.55
C LEU A 98 18.22 -3.40 4.79
N GLN A 99 19.07 -2.62 5.47
CA GLN A 99 19.61 -3.02 6.77
C GLN A 99 18.50 -3.14 7.83
N ARG A 100 17.48 -2.28 7.79
CA ARG A 100 16.33 -2.36 8.72
C ARG A 100 15.47 -3.58 8.43
N ILE A 101 15.26 -3.90 7.15
CA ILE A 101 14.56 -5.13 6.74
C ILE A 101 15.32 -6.37 7.23
N GLN A 102 16.63 -6.43 7.00
CA GLN A 102 17.47 -7.52 7.51
C GLN A 102 17.32 -7.66 9.02
N ASN A 103 17.47 -6.56 9.76
CA ASN A 103 17.39 -6.59 11.23
C ASN A 103 16.03 -7.10 11.74
N ALA A 104 14.92 -6.69 11.11
CA ALA A 104 13.58 -7.13 11.48
C ALA A 104 13.43 -8.66 11.34
N TYR A 105 13.88 -9.23 10.22
CA TYR A 105 13.82 -10.68 10.00
C TYR A 105 14.88 -11.46 10.78
N THR A 106 16.02 -10.87 11.13
CA THR A 106 16.97 -11.47 12.09
C THR A 106 16.37 -11.55 13.48
N ALA A 107 15.65 -10.50 13.92
CA ALA A 107 15.03 -10.47 15.23
C ALA A 107 13.81 -11.42 15.31
N ASN A 108 13.05 -11.54 14.22
CA ASN A 108 11.92 -12.45 14.11
C ASN A 108 11.82 -13.03 12.70
N ALA A 109 12.28 -14.27 12.53
CA ALA A 109 12.20 -14.99 11.25
C ALA A 109 10.75 -15.28 10.81
N GLU A 110 9.82 -15.36 11.76
CA GLU A 110 8.39 -15.62 11.53
C GLU A 110 7.56 -14.33 11.44
N LEU A 111 8.20 -13.17 11.28
CA LEU A 111 7.54 -11.88 11.18
C LEU A 111 6.51 -11.90 10.04
N ALA A 112 5.22 -11.81 10.38
CA ALA A 112 4.13 -11.91 9.40
C ALA A 112 4.12 -10.76 8.37
N ASN A 113 4.59 -9.57 8.77
CA ASN A 113 4.66 -8.40 7.92
C ASN A 113 5.65 -7.39 8.46
N LEU A 114 6.39 -6.69 7.60
CA LEU A 114 7.30 -5.63 8.04
C LEU A 114 6.57 -4.51 8.80
N LEU A 115 5.31 -4.20 8.50
CA LEU A 115 4.59 -3.11 9.17
C LEU A 115 4.38 -3.32 10.67
N VAL A 116 4.48 -4.56 11.16
CA VAL A 116 4.31 -4.89 12.59
C VAL A 116 5.63 -5.06 13.35
N ASP A 117 6.77 -4.94 12.67
CA ASP A 117 8.06 -4.80 13.36
C ASP A 117 8.11 -3.46 14.13
N PRO A 118 8.68 -3.41 15.36
CA PRO A 118 8.67 -2.21 16.18
C PRO A 118 9.24 -0.95 15.50
N TRP A 119 10.34 -1.07 14.75
CA TRP A 119 10.96 0.09 14.09
C TRP A 119 10.10 0.57 12.92
N PHE A 120 9.59 -0.36 12.11
CA PHE A 120 8.71 -0.01 10.99
C PHE A 120 7.39 0.57 11.47
N ALA A 121 6.78 0.01 12.51
CA ALA A 121 5.56 0.54 13.12
C ALA A 121 5.75 1.97 13.64
N GLU A 122 6.89 2.27 14.28
CA GLU A 122 7.25 3.65 14.67
C GLU A 122 7.32 4.58 13.45
N GLN A 123 8.00 4.17 12.37
CA GLN A 123 8.08 4.97 11.15
C GLN A 123 6.71 5.19 10.51
N VAL A 124 5.84 4.17 10.49
CA VAL A 124 4.47 4.28 9.99
C VAL A 124 3.69 5.31 10.79
N ASN A 125 3.64 5.14 12.12
CA ASN A 125 2.86 6.01 12.98
C ASN A 125 3.32 7.47 12.93
N ARG A 126 4.64 7.70 12.85
CA ARG A 126 5.20 9.06 12.76
C ARG A 126 4.85 9.78 11.46
N ARG A 127 4.70 9.06 10.35
CA ARG A 127 4.67 9.63 8.99
C ARG A 127 3.29 9.59 8.33
N LEU A 128 2.36 8.86 8.92
CA LEU A 128 1.06 8.60 8.29
C LEU A 128 0.26 9.89 8.03
N SER A 129 0.39 10.90 8.91
CA SER A 129 -0.21 12.22 8.71
C SER A 129 0.32 12.91 7.45
N GLY A 130 1.64 12.89 7.22
CA GLY A 130 2.26 13.45 6.02
C GLY A 130 1.79 12.77 4.74
N LEU A 131 1.72 11.43 4.74
CA LEU A 131 1.17 10.68 3.60
C LEU A 131 -0.29 11.07 3.31
N ARG A 132 -1.13 11.21 4.34
CA ARG A 132 -2.52 11.65 4.18
C ARG A 132 -2.63 13.04 3.59
N GLN A 133 -1.86 13.99 4.11
CA GLN A 133 -1.85 15.37 3.62
C GLN A 133 -1.48 15.42 2.13
N VAL A 134 -0.43 14.70 1.73
CA VAL A 134 0.01 14.65 0.33
C VAL A 134 -1.05 14.01 -0.57
N VAL A 135 -1.63 12.87 -0.18
CA VAL A 135 -2.67 12.20 -0.98
C VAL A 135 -3.91 13.08 -1.11
N ALA A 136 -4.35 13.74 -0.04
CA ALA A 136 -5.48 14.65 -0.08
C ALA A 136 -5.19 15.88 -0.97
N ALA A 137 -4.01 16.48 -0.83
CA ALA A 137 -3.61 17.62 -1.66
C ALA A 137 -3.53 17.26 -3.13
N ALA A 138 -2.91 16.13 -3.45
CA ALA A 138 -2.81 15.65 -4.82
C ALA A 138 -4.19 15.39 -5.44
N ALA A 139 -5.10 14.77 -4.69
CA ALA A 139 -6.47 14.53 -5.16
C ALA A 139 -7.23 15.84 -5.43
N LEU A 140 -7.16 16.81 -4.51
CA LEU A 140 -7.80 18.12 -4.67
C LEU A 140 -7.19 18.95 -5.81
N ALA A 141 -5.90 18.77 -6.08
CA ALA A 141 -5.19 19.43 -7.16
C ALA A 141 -5.27 18.70 -8.52
N GLY A 142 -5.92 17.53 -8.58
CA GLY A 142 -5.97 16.72 -9.80
C GLY A 142 -4.62 16.12 -10.21
N ILE A 143 -3.68 15.96 -9.28
CA ILE A 143 -2.35 15.38 -9.53
C ILE A 143 -2.39 13.88 -9.24
N PRO A 144 -2.12 13.01 -10.22
CA PRO A 144 -2.16 11.56 -10.01
C PRO A 144 -0.95 11.08 -9.20
N VAL A 145 -1.21 10.49 -8.03
CA VAL A 145 -0.18 9.90 -7.15
C VAL A 145 -0.47 8.42 -6.83
N PRO A 146 -0.63 7.54 -7.83
CA PRO A 146 -1.23 6.21 -7.66
C PRO A 146 -0.47 5.31 -6.67
N CYS A 147 0.86 5.42 -6.59
CA CYS A 147 1.65 4.66 -5.62
C CYS A 147 1.44 5.16 -4.18
N LEU A 148 1.29 6.48 -3.97
CA LEU A 148 1.09 7.05 -2.63
C LEU A 148 -0.31 6.72 -2.12
N SER A 149 -1.34 6.93 -2.94
CA SER A 149 -2.73 6.63 -2.57
C SER A 149 -2.95 5.13 -2.31
N SER A 150 -2.40 4.27 -3.17
CA SER A 150 -2.41 2.82 -2.98
C SER A 150 -1.69 2.36 -1.72
N SER A 151 -0.58 3.03 -1.36
CA SER A 151 0.13 2.70 -0.11
C SER A 151 -0.64 3.14 1.13
N LEU A 152 -1.32 4.29 1.07
CA LEU A 152 -2.20 4.75 2.15
C LEU A 152 -3.36 3.77 2.36
N ASP A 153 -4.04 3.38 1.27
CA ASP A 153 -5.14 2.40 1.29
C ASP A 153 -4.68 1.05 1.85
N TYR A 154 -3.51 0.56 1.43
CA TYR A 154 -2.92 -0.68 1.96
C TYR A 154 -2.68 -0.59 3.48
N ILE A 155 -2.07 0.49 3.97
CA ILE A 155 -1.79 0.66 5.41
C ILE A 155 -3.10 0.73 6.21
N ASP A 156 -4.08 1.50 5.73
CA ASP A 156 -5.37 1.66 6.41
C ASP A 156 -6.19 0.37 6.39
N SER A 157 -6.16 -0.37 5.29
CA SER A 157 -6.83 -1.66 5.18
C SER A 157 -6.16 -2.70 6.08
N TYR A 158 -4.82 -2.76 6.09
CA TYR A 158 -4.07 -3.75 6.86
C TYR A 158 -4.23 -3.59 8.38
N ARG A 159 -4.34 -2.35 8.87
CA ARG A 159 -4.52 -2.07 10.30
C ARG A 159 -5.98 -2.12 10.78
N SER A 160 -6.93 -2.31 9.88
CA SER A 160 -8.36 -2.33 10.20
C SER A 160 -8.82 -3.75 10.52
N SER A 161 -9.23 -3.99 11.77
CA SER A 161 -9.75 -5.30 12.19
C SER A 161 -11.12 -5.65 11.59
N ARG A 162 -11.87 -4.63 11.14
CA ARG A 162 -13.14 -4.78 10.42
C ARG A 162 -13.07 -3.98 9.14
N LEU A 163 -13.22 -4.67 8.02
CA LEU A 163 -13.30 -4.07 6.70
C LEU A 163 -14.71 -4.22 6.13
N PRO A 164 -15.12 -3.41 5.14
CA PRO A 164 -16.49 -3.40 4.62
C PRO A 164 -16.88 -4.64 3.79
N GLN A 165 -16.07 -5.71 3.77
CA GLN A 165 -16.38 -6.96 3.09
C GLN A 165 -17.60 -7.68 3.69
N ASN A 166 -18.08 -7.29 4.87
CA ASN A 166 -19.40 -7.72 5.35
C ASN A 166 -20.52 -7.34 4.37
N LEU A 167 -20.47 -6.14 3.77
CA LEU A 167 -21.44 -5.73 2.75
C LEU A 167 -21.24 -6.51 1.44
N VAL A 168 -19.98 -6.77 1.05
CA VAL A 168 -19.68 -7.60 -0.13
C VAL A 168 -20.23 -9.02 0.04
N GLN A 169 -20.09 -9.61 1.23
CA GLN A 169 -20.66 -10.91 1.55
C GLN A 169 -22.19 -10.90 1.50
N ALA A 170 -22.83 -9.86 2.05
CA ALA A 170 -24.28 -9.69 1.96
C ALA A 170 -24.76 -9.60 0.50
N MET A 171 -24.08 -8.80 -0.34
CA MET A 171 -24.41 -8.69 -1.75
C MET A 171 -24.30 -10.04 -2.47
N ARG A 172 -23.19 -10.77 -2.27
CA ARG A 172 -22.96 -12.08 -2.87
C ARG A 172 -24.03 -13.10 -2.48
N ASP A 173 -24.44 -13.10 -1.22
CA ASP A 173 -25.54 -13.96 -0.78
C ASP A 173 -26.86 -13.54 -1.41
N CYS A 174 -27.14 -12.23 -1.48
CA CYS A 174 -28.37 -11.68 -2.04
C CYS A 174 -28.59 -12.01 -3.51
N PHE A 175 -27.58 -11.85 -4.38
CA PHE A 175 -27.77 -12.10 -5.82
C PHE A 175 -27.45 -13.54 -6.24
N GLY A 176 -26.78 -14.33 -5.40
CA GLY A 176 -26.17 -15.59 -5.83
C GLY A 176 -26.19 -16.72 -4.81
N ALA A 177 -26.88 -16.55 -3.67
CA ALA A 177 -26.96 -17.54 -2.59
C ALA A 177 -25.58 -18.10 -2.18
N HIS A 178 -24.56 -17.24 -2.20
CA HIS A 178 -23.17 -17.63 -1.94
C HIS A 178 -22.87 -17.93 -0.47
N THR A 179 -23.84 -17.73 0.43
CA THR A 179 -23.70 -17.83 1.88
C THR A 179 -22.68 -16.85 2.47
N TYR A 180 -22.70 -16.69 3.79
CA TYR A 180 -21.74 -15.91 4.54
C TYR A 180 -21.52 -16.48 5.95
N GLU A 181 -20.42 -16.07 6.58
CA GLU A 181 -20.13 -16.39 7.98
C GLU A 181 -20.57 -15.26 8.90
N ARG A 182 -20.84 -15.59 10.18
CA ARG A 182 -21.22 -14.63 11.20
C ARG A 182 -20.16 -14.52 12.30
N LEU A 183 -20.23 -13.43 13.04
CA LEU A 183 -19.28 -13.13 14.12
C LEU A 183 -19.70 -13.75 15.46
N ASP A 184 -20.99 -13.99 15.63
CA ASP A 184 -21.58 -14.44 16.88
C ASP A 184 -21.70 -15.97 16.98
N GLN A 185 -21.60 -16.67 15.85
CA GLN A 185 -21.62 -18.13 15.83
C GLN A 185 -20.94 -18.71 14.58
N PRO A 186 -20.28 -19.87 14.70
CA PRO A 186 -19.69 -20.56 13.57
C PRO A 186 -20.77 -21.15 12.65
N GLY A 187 -20.48 -21.20 11.35
CA GLY A 187 -21.35 -21.79 10.35
C GLY A 187 -21.43 -20.97 9.06
N SER A 188 -22.11 -21.54 8.08
CA SER A 188 -22.44 -20.88 6.81
C SER A 188 -23.94 -20.57 6.82
N PHE A 189 -24.27 -19.31 6.52
CA PHE A 189 -25.62 -18.78 6.60
C PHE A 189 -26.05 -18.26 5.24
N HIS A 190 -27.30 -18.53 4.89
CA HIS A 190 -27.99 -17.92 3.76
C HIS A 190 -29.18 -17.11 4.31
N THR A 191 -29.44 -15.96 3.72
CA THR A 191 -30.64 -15.15 4.01
C THR A 191 -31.51 -15.06 2.77
N GLU A 192 -32.82 -15.21 2.94
CA GLU A 192 -33.80 -14.78 1.94
C GLU A 192 -33.96 -13.26 2.06
N TRP A 193 -33.39 -12.52 1.10
CA TRP A 193 -33.25 -11.06 1.18
C TRP A 193 -34.49 -10.28 0.71
N MET A 194 -35.45 -10.95 0.06
CA MET A 194 -36.68 -10.39 -0.51
C MET A 194 -37.92 -10.94 0.19
#